data_AF-A0A0M1LUU2-F1
#
_entry.id   AF-A0A0M1LUU2-F1
#
_cell.length_a   1.000
_cell.length_b   1.000
_cell.length_c   1.000
_cell.angle_alpha   90.00
_cell.angle_beta   90.00
_cell.angle_gamma   90.00
#
_symmetry.space_group_name_H-M   'P 1'
#
loop_
_entity.id
_entity.type
_entity.pdbx_description
1 polymer ?
#
loop_
_entity_poly.entity_id
_entity_poly.type
_entity_poly.pdbx_seq_one_letter_code
_entity_poly.pdbx_strand_id
1 'polypeptide(L)'
;MRYLLNVKQCEFLGKGHEGKVYLTPEGFALKIFYNKKKAEKEVEILEKTKNSRFFPNVLFMAENMVLREFIEGANLYEFLRENGLTYSLSIEIIDLIEDFKILDFKRLNIRNAHIFVDKNSKIKVIDPRNPYSKFTPYPKDIIKTLVKLNLFDDFLKNLLDYKPDLLSYWIHGYDYFTLISENKLHCRCYAC
;
A
#
# COMPACT_ATOMS: atom_id res chain seq x y z
N MET A 1 -13.16 -0.43 -30.52
CA MET A 1 -11.71 -0.14 -30.64
C MET A 1 -10.96 -1.44 -30.42
N ARG A 2 -10.12 -1.90 -31.38
CA ARG A 2 -9.27 -3.09 -31.17
C ARG A 2 -7.89 -2.60 -30.76
N TYR A 3 -7.50 -2.85 -29.51
CA TYR A 3 -6.15 -2.59 -29.03
C TYR A 3 -5.32 -3.87 -29.22
N LEU A 4 -4.32 -3.84 -30.10
CA LEU A 4 -3.44 -4.99 -30.34
C LEU A 4 -2.24 -4.88 -29.40
N LEU A 5 -2.33 -5.53 -28.23
CA LEU A 5 -1.22 -5.56 -27.28
C LEU A 5 -0.30 -6.75 -27.59
N ASN A 6 0.94 -6.47 -27.94
CA ASN A 6 1.97 -7.50 -28.14
C ASN A 6 2.88 -7.57 -26.91
N VAL A 7 2.68 -8.60 -26.07
CA VAL A 7 3.46 -8.79 -24.84
C VAL A 7 4.96 -8.90 -25.10
N LYS A 8 5.40 -9.32 -26.29
CA LYS A 8 6.84 -9.38 -26.63
C LYS A 8 7.51 -8.01 -26.71
N GLN A 9 6.74 -6.94 -26.88
CA GLN A 9 7.22 -5.56 -26.89
C GLN A 9 7.17 -4.91 -25.51
N CYS A 10 6.60 -5.59 -24.51
CA CYS A 10 6.48 -5.06 -23.16
C CYS A 10 7.71 -5.45 -22.33
N GLU A 11 8.20 -4.52 -21.52
CA GLU A 11 9.27 -4.77 -20.56
C GLU A 11 8.71 -5.59 -19.39
N PHE A 12 9.42 -6.64 -18.98
CA PHE A 12 9.01 -7.44 -17.82
C PHE A 12 9.41 -6.75 -16.52
N LEU A 13 8.41 -6.33 -15.73
CA LEU A 13 8.63 -5.65 -14.45
C LEU A 13 8.74 -6.64 -13.27
N GLY A 14 8.04 -7.76 -13.34
CA GLY A 14 8.12 -8.75 -12.28
C GLY A 14 7.02 -9.81 -12.31
N LYS A 15 7.20 -10.83 -11.46
CA LYS A 15 6.24 -11.92 -11.26
C LYS A 15 5.91 -12.04 -9.77
N GLY A 16 4.63 -12.06 -9.47
CA GLY A 16 4.11 -12.34 -8.13
C GLY A 16 3.33 -13.65 -8.08
N HIS A 17 2.69 -13.88 -6.94
CA HIS A 17 1.84 -15.04 -6.72
C HIS A 17 0.60 -15.05 -7.64
N GLU A 18 0.11 -13.88 -8.05
CA GLU A 18 -1.16 -13.76 -8.78
C GLU A 18 -0.97 -13.59 -10.29
N GLY A 19 0.25 -13.33 -10.76
CA GLY A 19 0.49 -13.06 -12.17
C GLY A 19 1.84 -12.44 -12.46
N LYS A 20 2.00 -11.99 -13.70
CA LYS A 20 3.16 -11.26 -14.21
C LYS A 20 2.76 -9.82 -14.54
N VAL A 21 3.67 -8.89 -14.33
CA VAL A 21 3.49 -7.46 -14.61
C VAL A 21 4.50 -7.05 -15.67
N TYR A 22 4.03 -6.26 -16.63
CA TYR A 22 4.81 -5.73 -17.73
C TYR A 22 4.55 -4.23 -17.90
N LEU A 23 5.53 -3.49 -18.40
CA LEU A 23 5.38 -2.11 -18.86
C LEU A 23 5.18 -2.12 -20.36
N THR A 24 4.10 -1.51 -20.85
CA THR A 24 3.85 -1.38 -22.28
C THR A 24 4.69 -0.24 -22.88
N PRO A 25 4.96 -0.25 -24.20
CA PRO A 25 5.66 0.86 -24.87
C PRO A 25 4.98 2.23 -24.68
N GLU A 26 3.68 2.24 -24.43
CA GLU A 26 2.89 3.45 -24.20
C GLU A 26 2.93 3.93 -22.73
N GLY A 27 3.67 3.25 -21.85
CA GLY A 27 3.86 3.65 -20.45
C GLY A 27 2.79 3.14 -19.49
N PHE A 28 2.03 2.11 -19.85
CA PHE A 28 1.02 1.51 -18.97
C PHE A 28 1.49 0.22 -18.32
N ALA A 29 0.97 -0.08 -17.13
CA ALA A 29 1.20 -1.37 -16.48
C ALA A 29 0.18 -2.39 -16.94
N LEU A 30 0.66 -3.44 -17.61
CA LEU A 30 -0.11 -4.63 -17.95
C LEU A 30 0.14 -5.72 -16.90
N LYS A 31 -0.89 -6.08 -16.15
CA LYS A 31 -0.87 -7.25 -15.26
C LYS A 31 -1.64 -8.41 -15.88
N ILE A 32 -0.96 -9.52 -16.13
CA ILE A 32 -1.54 -10.77 -16.62
C ILE A 32 -1.65 -11.74 -15.44
N PHE A 33 -2.88 -12.01 -15.02
CA PHE A 33 -3.17 -12.85 -13.87
C PHE A 33 -3.21 -14.34 -14.23
N TYR A 34 -2.82 -15.21 -13.32
CA TYR A 34 -3.03 -16.66 -13.50
C TYR A 34 -4.49 -17.08 -13.38
N ASN A 35 -5.34 -16.25 -12.78
CA ASN A 35 -6.75 -16.54 -12.55
C ASN A 35 -7.60 -15.30 -12.86
N LYS A 36 -8.59 -15.45 -13.77
CA LYS A 36 -9.51 -14.38 -14.16
C LYS A 36 -10.26 -13.77 -12.98
N LYS A 37 -10.74 -14.57 -12.02
CA LYS A 37 -11.43 -14.08 -10.81
C LYS A 37 -10.55 -13.18 -9.94
N LYS A 38 -9.22 -13.33 -10.02
CA LYS A 38 -8.28 -12.44 -9.32
C LYS A 38 -8.16 -11.10 -10.03
N ALA A 39 -8.12 -11.10 -11.35
CA ALA A 39 -8.17 -9.88 -12.15
C ALA A 39 -9.47 -9.10 -11.89
N GLU A 40 -10.62 -9.79 -11.88
CA GLU A 40 -11.94 -9.18 -11.64
C GLU A 40 -12.00 -8.50 -10.27
N LYS A 41 -11.48 -9.17 -9.23
CA LYS A 41 -11.40 -8.60 -7.87
C LYS A 41 -10.48 -7.40 -7.77
N GLU A 42 -9.36 -7.38 -8.50
CA GLU A 42 -8.46 -6.23 -8.50
C GLU A 42 -9.11 -5.03 -9.17
N VAL A 43 -9.79 -5.24 -10.31
CA VAL A 43 -10.54 -4.19 -11.00
C VAL A 43 -11.69 -3.68 -10.14
N GLU A 44 -12.44 -4.56 -9.46
CA GLU A 44 -13.51 -4.15 -8.55
C GLU A 44 -13.00 -3.21 -7.45
N ILE A 45 -11.82 -3.49 -6.88
CA ILE A 45 -11.23 -2.61 -5.88
C ILE A 45 -10.81 -1.28 -6.51
N LEU A 46 -10.10 -1.31 -7.63
CA LEU A 46 -9.62 -0.08 -8.28
C LEU A 46 -10.78 0.82 -8.76
N GLU A 47 -11.90 0.24 -9.20
CA GLU A 47 -13.11 0.99 -9.52
C GLU A 47 -13.74 1.65 -8.29
N LYS A 48 -13.73 0.98 -7.13
CA LYS A 48 -14.21 1.58 -5.86
C LYS A 48 -13.29 2.69 -5.38
N THR A 49 -12.00 2.62 -5.70
CA THR A 49 -11.00 3.61 -5.28
C THR A 49 -10.66 4.65 -6.36
N LYS A 50 -11.35 4.68 -7.50
CA LYS A 50 -10.98 5.52 -8.66
C LYS A 50 -10.95 7.03 -8.39
N ASN A 51 -11.69 7.48 -7.38
CA ASN A 51 -11.73 8.90 -6.97
C ASN A 51 -10.59 9.26 -6.00
N SER A 52 -9.85 8.27 -5.50
CA SER A 52 -8.69 8.48 -4.64
C SER A 52 -7.41 8.57 -5.48
N ARG A 53 -6.64 9.64 -5.23
CA ARG A 53 -5.34 9.87 -5.88
C ARG A 53 -4.30 8.80 -5.53
N PHE A 54 -4.52 8.04 -4.45
CA PHE A 54 -3.56 7.05 -3.96
C PHE A 54 -3.59 5.75 -4.75
N PHE A 55 -4.54 5.55 -5.67
CA PHE A 55 -4.65 4.32 -6.45
C PHE A 55 -4.42 4.59 -7.95
N PRO A 56 -3.96 3.60 -8.71
CA PRO A 56 -3.90 3.69 -10.16
C PRO A 56 -5.30 3.59 -10.77
N ASN A 57 -5.53 4.32 -11.86
CA ASN A 57 -6.72 4.14 -12.67
C ASN A 57 -6.61 2.92 -13.59
N VAL A 58 -7.70 2.17 -13.71
CA VAL A 58 -7.84 1.08 -14.69
C VAL A 58 -8.18 1.69 -16.05
N LEU A 59 -7.47 1.27 -17.09
CA LEU A 59 -7.80 1.64 -18.47
C LEU A 59 -8.78 0.63 -19.07
N PHE A 60 -8.48 -0.65 -18.97
CA PHE A 60 -9.42 -1.72 -19.33
C PHE A 60 -9.01 -3.06 -18.73
N MET A 61 -9.98 -3.97 -18.75
CA MET A 61 -9.79 -5.39 -18.46
C MET A 61 -10.17 -6.23 -19.68
N ALA A 62 -9.34 -7.22 -20.01
CA ALA A 62 -9.61 -8.20 -21.06
C ALA A 62 -9.24 -9.60 -20.55
N GLU A 63 -10.25 -10.45 -20.33
CA GLU A 63 -10.08 -11.76 -19.69
C GLU A 63 -9.33 -11.68 -18.36
N ASN A 64 -8.14 -12.26 -18.27
CA ASN A 64 -7.27 -12.25 -17.10
C ASN A 64 -6.20 -11.14 -17.16
N MET A 65 -6.34 -10.17 -18.06
CA MET A 65 -5.40 -9.07 -18.25
C MET A 65 -6.03 -7.77 -17.77
N VAL A 66 -5.26 -6.99 -17.01
CA VAL A 66 -5.67 -5.65 -16.56
C VAL A 66 -4.60 -4.67 -17.02
N LEU A 67 -5.02 -3.68 -17.80
CA LEU A 67 -4.19 -2.53 -18.15
C LEU A 67 -4.57 -1.36 -17.25
N ARG A 68 -3.58 -0.75 -16.62
CA ARG A 68 -3.76 0.37 -15.68
C ARG A 68 -2.60 1.36 -15.76
N GLU A 69 -2.75 2.49 -15.08
CA GLU A 69 -1.63 3.41 -14.86
C GLU A 69 -0.41 2.68 -14.30
N PHE A 70 0.76 2.98 -14.87
CA PHE A 70 2.04 2.56 -14.31
C PHE A 70 2.35 3.40 -13.06
N ILE A 71 2.95 2.75 -12.06
CA ILE A 71 3.35 3.40 -10.82
C ILE A 71 4.87 3.38 -10.78
N GLU A 72 5.46 4.57 -10.83
CA GLU A 72 6.90 4.79 -10.69
C GLU A 72 7.30 4.87 -9.22
N GLY A 73 8.61 4.83 -8.97
CA GLY A 73 9.20 5.06 -7.66
C GLY A 73 9.64 3.80 -6.93
N ALA A 74 10.21 4.00 -5.74
CA ALA A 74 10.66 2.93 -4.87
C ALA A 74 9.54 2.54 -3.90
N ASN A 75 9.60 1.33 -3.36
CA ASN A 75 8.67 0.98 -2.28
C ASN A 75 8.98 1.81 -1.01
N LEU A 76 7.98 2.02 -0.16
CA LEU A 76 8.06 2.93 0.99
C LEU A 76 9.26 2.65 1.90
N TYR A 77 9.60 1.38 2.12
CA TYR A 77 10.74 1.02 2.96
C TYR A 77 12.07 1.44 2.34
N GLU A 78 12.28 1.14 1.05
CA GLU A 78 13.48 1.53 0.32
C GLU A 78 13.63 3.04 0.25
N PHE A 79 12.54 3.74 -0.08
CA PHE A 79 12.55 5.20 -0.16
C PHE A 79 12.93 5.84 1.18
N LEU A 80 12.30 5.43 2.29
CA LEU A 80 12.60 5.97 3.61
C LEU A 80 14.01 5.63 4.08
N ARG A 81 14.51 4.43 3.76
CA ARG A 81 15.88 4.02 4.10
C ARG A 81 16.92 4.89 3.39
N GLU A 82 16.67 5.27 2.15
CA GLU A 82 17.63 6.01 1.31
C GLU A 82 17.53 7.52 1.49
N ASN A 83 16.32 8.05 1.72
CA ASN A 83 16.07 9.50 1.71
C ASN A 83 15.63 10.05 3.08
N GLY A 84 15.34 9.18 4.05
CA GLY A 84 14.75 9.58 5.33
C GLY A 84 13.26 9.95 5.21
N LEU A 85 12.71 10.49 6.29
CA LEU A 85 11.32 10.96 6.35
C LEU A 85 11.27 12.48 6.24
N THR A 86 10.65 12.97 5.17
CA THR A 86 10.35 14.40 5.02
C THR A 86 8.99 14.74 5.64
N TYR A 87 8.77 16.03 5.91
CA TYR A 87 7.46 16.54 6.34
C TYR A 87 6.37 16.23 5.30
N SER A 88 6.65 16.45 4.01
CA SER A 88 5.70 16.16 2.93
C SER A 88 5.33 14.68 2.83
N LEU A 89 6.31 13.77 2.99
CA LEU A 89 6.04 12.34 2.99
C LEU A 89 5.25 11.90 4.22
N SER A 90 5.47 12.56 5.37
CA SER A 90 4.67 12.32 6.58
C SER A 90 3.20 12.65 6.35
N ILE A 91 2.91 13.80 5.73
CA ILE A 91 1.56 14.19 5.33
C ILE A 91 0.93 13.17 4.38
N GLU A 92 1.67 12.72 3.36
CA GLU A 92 1.19 11.73 2.40
C GLU A 92 0.83 10.40 3.07
N ILE A 93 1.62 9.95 4.05
CA ILE A 93 1.32 8.75 4.84
C ILE A 93 0.05 8.96 5.68
N ILE A 94 -0.11 10.12 6.32
CA ILE A 94 -1.28 10.44 7.14
C ILE A 94 -2.54 10.44 6.28
N ASP A 95 -2.50 11.17 5.16
CA ASP A 95 -3.65 11.30 4.26
C ASP A 95 -3.99 9.98 3.57
N LEU A 96 -3.02 9.11 3.30
CA LEU A 96 -3.29 7.76 2.78
C LEU A 96 -4.18 6.96 3.74
N ILE A 97 -3.89 7.01 5.04
CA ILE A 97 -4.63 6.25 6.03
C ILE A 97 -6.01 6.84 6.29
N GLU A 98 -6.13 8.17 6.28
CA GLU A 98 -7.44 8.82 6.33
C GLU A 98 -8.27 8.52 5.09
N ASP A 99 -7.66 8.47 3.91
CA ASP A 99 -8.34 8.11 2.66
C ASP A 99 -8.86 6.67 2.69
N PHE A 100 -8.12 5.72 3.28
CA PHE A 100 -8.64 4.36 3.51
C PHE A 100 -9.88 4.35 4.40
N LYS A 101 -9.95 5.22 5.41
CA LYS A 101 -11.14 5.34 6.26
C LYS A 101 -12.32 5.93 5.48
N ILE A 102 -12.08 6.97 4.66
CA ILE A 102 -13.09 7.57 3.77
C ILE A 102 -13.62 6.56 2.76
N LEU A 103 -12.77 5.65 2.29
CA LEU A 103 -13.12 4.56 1.38
C LEU A 103 -13.77 3.35 2.08
N ASP A 104 -14.09 3.44 3.37
CA ASP A 104 -14.66 2.37 4.20
C ASP A 104 -13.83 1.07 4.22
N PHE A 105 -12.50 1.19 4.11
CA PHE A 105 -11.62 0.03 4.26
C PHE A 105 -11.66 -0.48 5.71
N LYS A 106 -11.96 -1.77 5.86
CA LYS A 106 -11.82 -2.47 7.15
C LYS A 106 -10.36 -2.81 7.46
N ARG A 107 -9.55 -2.95 6.42
CA ARG A 107 -8.12 -3.24 6.51
C ARG A 107 -7.29 -1.99 6.23
N LEU A 108 -6.92 -1.26 7.29
CA LEU A 108 -6.03 -0.10 7.17
C LEU A 108 -4.55 -0.49 7.04
N ASN A 109 -4.19 -1.76 7.26
CA ASN A 109 -2.82 -2.24 7.10
C ASN A 109 -2.52 -2.72 5.68
N ILE A 110 -1.59 -2.03 5.02
CA ILE A 110 -1.00 -2.40 3.73
C ILE A 110 0.49 -2.66 3.90
N ARG A 111 1.00 -3.67 3.19
CA ARG A 111 2.43 -4.03 3.24
C ARG A 111 3.26 -2.98 2.51
N ASN A 112 4.44 -2.67 3.02
CA ASN A 112 5.32 -1.65 2.43
C ASN A 112 5.69 -1.92 0.96
N ALA A 113 5.82 -3.19 0.57
CA ALA A 113 6.09 -3.60 -0.82
C ALA A 113 4.98 -3.20 -1.82
N HIS A 114 3.83 -2.75 -1.32
CA HIS A 114 2.66 -2.35 -2.08
C HIS A 114 2.39 -0.84 -2.02
N ILE A 115 3.25 -0.09 -1.34
CA ILE A 115 3.20 1.37 -1.21
C ILE A 115 4.42 1.91 -1.92
N PHE A 116 4.23 2.73 -2.93
CA PHE A 116 5.28 3.30 -3.78
C PHE A 116 5.35 4.80 -3.57
N VAL A 117 6.58 5.32 -3.53
CA VAL A 117 6.88 6.74 -3.36
C VAL A 117 7.66 7.21 -4.57
N ASP A 118 7.12 8.21 -5.27
CA ASP A 118 7.79 8.82 -6.42
C ASP A 118 8.86 9.85 -6.00
N LYS A 119 9.57 10.40 -6.99
CA LYS A 119 10.59 11.44 -6.77
C LYS A 119 10.07 12.73 -6.13
N ASN A 120 8.76 12.96 -6.15
CA ASN A 120 8.09 14.11 -5.55
C ASN A 120 7.48 13.77 -4.18
N SER A 121 7.86 12.63 -3.59
CA SER A 121 7.30 12.09 -2.33
C SER A 121 5.80 11.79 -2.38
N LYS A 122 5.21 11.59 -3.57
CA LYS A 122 3.80 11.22 -3.71
C LYS A 122 3.62 9.72 -3.58
N ILE A 123 2.60 9.34 -2.82
CA ILE A 123 2.29 7.94 -2.57
C ILE A 123 1.25 7.42 -3.56
N LYS A 124 1.53 6.25 -4.14
CA LYS A 124 0.51 5.39 -4.73
C LYS A 124 0.58 3.97 -4.17
N VAL A 125 -0.56 3.30 -4.13
CA VAL A 125 -0.75 1.96 -3.59
C VAL A 125 -1.24 1.03 -4.68
N ILE A 126 -0.67 -0.18 -4.70
CA ILE A 126 -1.07 -1.26 -5.59
C ILE A 126 -1.47 -2.50 -4.77
N ASP A 127 -2.29 -3.38 -5.35
CA ASP A 127 -2.69 -4.67 -4.72
C ASP A 127 -3.12 -4.55 -3.23
N PRO A 128 -4.07 -3.64 -2.88
CA PRO A 128 -4.68 -3.66 -1.55
C PRO A 128 -5.46 -4.98 -1.38
N ARG A 129 -4.93 -5.91 -0.57
CA ARG A 129 -5.52 -7.25 -0.41
C ARG A 129 -6.63 -7.28 0.63
N ASN A 130 -7.81 -7.71 0.20
CA ASN A 130 -8.99 -7.90 1.05
C ASN A 130 -9.34 -6.64 1.89
N PRO A 131 -9.41 -5.44 1.27
CA PRO A 131 -9.56 -4.18 2.02
C PRO A 131 -10.89 -4.09 2.77
N TYR A 132 -11.94 -4.70 2.23
CA TYR A 132 -13.31 -4.63 2.77
C TYR A 132 -13.72 -5.82 3.65
N SER A 133 -12.90 -6.89 3.72
CA SER A 133 -13.26 -8.13 4.41
C SER A 133 -12.36 -8.46 5.59
N LYS A 134 -11.07 -8.13 5.54
CA LYS A 134 -10.18 -8.31 6.68
C LYS A 134 -10.21 -7.06 7.56
N PHE A 135 -10.24 -7.24 8.88
CA PHE A 135 -10.16 -6.13 9.81
C PHE A 135 -8.73 -5.91 10.30
N THR A 136 -8.21 -4.70 10.14
CA THR A 136 -7.01 -4.20 10.82
C THR A 136 -7.18 -2.70 11.07
N PRO A 137 -7.37 -2.27 12.33
CA PRO A 137 -7.72 -0.89 12.64
C PRO A 137 -6.56 0.09 12.53
N TYR A 138 -5.31 -0.40 12.39
CA TYR A 138 -4.11 0.43 12.35
C TYR A 138 -3.15 0.01 11.22
N PRO A 139 -2.37 0.94 10.65
CA PRO A 139 -1.41 0.69 9.59
C PRO A 139 -0.08 0.11 10.13
N LYS A 140 -0.16 -1.05 10.80
CA LYS A 140 0.96 -1.62 11.56
C LYS A 140 2.26 -1.79 10.77
N ASP A 141 2.22 -2.10 9.47
CA ASP A 141 3.42 -2.34 8.65
C ASP A 141 4.13 -1.02 8.29
N ILE A 142 3.38 0.10 8.20
CA ILE A 142 3.93 1.45 8.06
C ILE A 142 4.59 1.85 9.39
N ILE A 143 3.87 1.71 10.51
CA ILE A 143 4.39 2.04 11.84
C ILE A 143 5.67 1.24 12.13
N LYS A 144 5.63 -0.08 11.89
CA LYS A 144 6.80 -0.96 11.99
C LYS A 144 7.99 -0.45 11.18
N THR A 145 7.75 0.08 9.98
CA THR A 145 8.82 0.62 9.11
C THR A 145 9.43 1.87 9.71
N LEU A 146 8.59 2.82 10.14
CA LEU A 146 9.05 4.05 10.76
C LEU A 146 9.85 3.76 12.03
N VAL A 147 9.36 2.86 12.88
CA VAL A 147 10.08 2.43 14.10
C VAL A 147 11.39 1.74 13.75
N LYS A 148 11.40 0.80 12.81
CA LYS A 148 12.62 0.09 12.38
C LYS A 148 13.70 1.04 11.85
N LEU A 149 13.30 2.15 11.25
CA LEU A 149 14.21 3.17 10.71
C LEU A 149 14.50 4.31 11.69
N ASN A 150 14.00 4.25 12.94
CA ASN A 150 14.08 5.33 13.94
C ASN A 150 13.46 6.66 13.47
N LEU A 151 12.40 6.61 12.66
CA LEU A 151 11.71 7.77 12.07
C LEU A 151 10.36 8.06 12.73
N PHE A 152 9.92 7.24 13.69
CA PHE A 152 8.57 7.35 14.26
C PHE A 152 8.38 8.63 15.10
N ASP A 153 9.38 9.04 15.88
CA ASP A 153 9.29 10.28 16.67
C ASP A 153 9.20 11.51 15.79
N ASP A 154 9.97 11.57 14.70
CA ASP A 154 9.91 12.66 13.73
C ASP A 154 8.58 12.66 12.96
N PHE A 155 8.04 11.47 12.66
CA PHE A 155 6.69 11.34 12.13
C PHE A 155 5.63 11.93 13.08
N LEU A 156 5.72 11.66 14.39
CA LEU A 156 4.78 12.19 15.37
C LEU A 156 4.89 13.72 15.53
N LYS A 157 6.09 14.29 15.43
CA LYS A 157 6.26 15.76 15.39
C LYS A 157 5.55 16.35 14.16
N ASN A 158 5.79 15.78 12.98
CA ASN A 158 5.13 16.22 11.74
C ASN A 158 3.60 16.06 11.81
N LEU A 159 3.11 14.99 12.45
CA LEU A 159 1.70 14.74 12.70
C LEU A 159 1.06 15.83 13.56
N LEU A 160 1.74 16.23 14.66
CA LEU A 160 1.28 17.29 15.55
C LEU A 160 1.13 18.63 14.83
N ASP A 161 2.04 18.92 13.90
CA ASP A 161 1.99 20.15 13.11
C ASP A 161 0.88 20.13 12.04
N TYR A 162 0.55 18.95 11.49
CA TYR A 162 -0.41 18.82 10.38
C TYR A 162 -1.85 18.51 10.85
N LYS A 163 -2.03 17.46 11.64
CA LYS A 163 -3.33 16.94 12.12
C LYS A 163 -3.19 16.40 13.55
N PRO A 164 -3.06 17.27 14.56
CA PRO A 164 -2.77 16.87 15.95
C PRO A 164 -3.84 15.97 16.56
N ASP A 165 -5.10 16.09 16.14
CA ASP A 165 -6.21 15.26 16.63
C ASP A 165 -6.01 13.76 16.38
N LEU A 166 -5.17 13.39 15.41
CA LEU A 166 -4.83 12.02 15.09
C LEU A 166 -3.71 11.43 15.96
N LEU A 167 -3.10 12.20 16.87
CA LEU A 167 -2.00 11.74 17.72
C LEU A 167 -2.37 10.46 18.47
N SER A 168 -3.53 10.45 19.13
CA SER A 168 -4.01 9.29 19.90
C SER A 168 -4.15 8.04 19.01
N TYR A 169 -4.64 8.19 17.79
CA TYR A 169 -4.79 7.10 16.83
C TYR A 169 -3.44 6.47 16.46
N TRP A 170 -2.41 7.28 16.22
CA TRP A 170 -1.09 6.79 15.86
C TRP A 170 -0.32 6.18 17.04
N ILE A 171 -0.49 6.72 18.25
CA ILE A 171 0.02 6.11 19.49
C ILE A 171 -0.62 4.74 19.72
N HIS A 172 -1.95 4.64 19.64
CA HIS A 172 -2.63 3.33 19.75
C HIS A 172 -2.21 2.36 18.64
N GLY A 173 -1.89 2.87 17.44
CA GLY A 173 -1.34 2.07 16.36
C GLY A 173 0.05 1.51 16.68
N TYR A 174 0.90 2.28 17.36
CA TYR A 174 2.19 1.83 17.88
C TYR A 174 2.03 0.74 18.93
N ASP A 175 1.14 0.94 19.91
CA ASP A 175 0.86 -0.05 20.95
C ASP A 175 0.34 -1.36 20.34
N TYR A 176 -0.58 -1.26 19.39
CA TYR A 176 -1.12 -2.41 18.64
C TYR A 176 -0.02 -3.16 17.88
N PHE A 177 0.91 -2.44 17.23
CA PHE A 177 2.05 -3.04 16.56
C PHE A 177 2.97 -3.78 17.55
N THR A 178 3.29 -3.16 18.67
CA THR A 178 4.17 -3.71 19.72
C THR A 178 3.58 -5.00 20.29
N LEU A 179 2.31 -4.98 20.72
CA LEU A 179 1.60 -6.15 21.26
C LEU A 179 1.61 -7.35 20.30
N ILE A 180 1.46 -7.10 18.99
CA ILE A 180 1.47 -8.18 17.98
C ILE A 180 2.88 -8.69 17.70
N SER A 181 3.88 -7.81 17.79
CA SER A 181 5.28 -8.18 17.61
C SER A 181 5.80 -9.03 18.78
N GLU A 182 5.26 -8.79 19.98
CA GLU A 182 5.58 -9.47 21.23
C GLU A 182 4.78 -10.78 21.43
N ASN A 183 4.63 -11.62 20.41
CA ASN A 183 4.18 -13.01 20.59
C ASN A 183 5.19 -13.87 21.41
N LYS A 184 5.59 -13.40 22.61
CA LYS A 184 6.09 -14.20 23.71
C LYS A 184 4.87 -14.70 24.48
N LEU A 185 4.65 -16.02 24.45
CA LEU A 185 3.75 -16.70 25.38
C LEU A 185 4.15 -16.32 26.82
N HIS A 186 3.32 -15.54 27.52
CA HIS A 186 3.39 -15.51 28.97
C HIS A 186 2.60 -16.71 29.50
N CYS A 187 3.19 -17.91 29.41
CA CYS A 187 2.72 -19.04 30.20
C CYS A 187 2.98 -18.69 31.67
N ARG A 188 1.92 -18.44 32.44
CA ARG A 188 2.01 -18.69 33.88
C ARG A 188 1.95 -20.21 34.06
N CYS A 189 3.11 -20.84 34.04
CA CYS A 189 3.25 -22.18 34.56
C CYS A 189 2.96 -22.11 36.06
N TYR A 190 1.82 -22.64 36.48
CA TYR A 190 1.65 -23.06 37.86
C TYR A 190 2.28 -24.44 37.98
N ALA A 191 3.23 -24.59 38.89
CA ALA A 191 3.71 -25.92 39.28
C ALA A 191 2.54 -26.70 39.88
N CYS A 192 2.53 -28.01 39.61
CA CYS A 192 1.47 -28.99 39.89
C CYS A 192 0.67 -28.79 41.17
#